data_AF-A0A1Q4D7T9-F1
#
_entry.id   AF-A0A1Q4D7T9-F1
#
_cell.length_a   1.000
_cell.length_b   1.000
_cell.length_c   1.000
_cell.angle_alpha   90.00
_cell.angle_beta   90.00
_cell.angle_gamma   90.00
#
_symmetry.space_group_name_H-M   'P 1'
#
loop_
_entity.id
_entity.type
_entity.pdbx_description
1 polymer ?
#
loop_
_entity_poly.entity_id
_entity_poly.type
_entity_poly.pdbx_seq_one_letter_code
_entity_poly.pdbx_strand_id
1 'polypeptide(L)'
;MSTRSRSIRSVDCVAAQFTLDALSDEQWRSLSWTGLDVDPTLVMLLDEIPPAADGFDRLERIGTWEQVIAWAQARQCAEITRYMADSVAEPAHGMRADQAGESAQSEVGLMLTLAPGGAAWRVSDARTLVEDFPAISAALESGAITLTKARIITEG
;
A
#
# COMPACT_ATOMS: atom_id res chain seq x y z
N MET A 1 -14.77 23.94 25.59
CA MET A 1 -14.81 23.50 24.17
C MET A 1 -13.94 22.27 24.07
N SER A 2 -14.57 21.13 23.75
CA SER A 2 -14.04 19.78 23.92
C SER A 2 -13.10 19.38 22.79
N THR A 3 -11.84 19.12 23.12
CA THR A 3 -10.85 18.45 22.26
C THR A 3 -11.23 16.98 22.12
N ARG A 4 -11.69 16.54 20.94
CA ARG A 4 -11.87 15.10 20.66
C ARG A 4 -10.54 14.51 20.21
N SER A 5 -9.80 13.94 21.15
CA SER A 5 -8.70 13.01 20.86
C SER A 5 -9.31 11.66 20.45
N ARG A 6 -9.29 11.33 19.15
CA ARG A 6 -9.63 9.98 18.67
C ARG A 6 -8.41 9.10 18.81
N SER A 7 -8.33 8.39 19.94
CA SER A 7 -7.52 7.19 20.10
C SER A 7 -8.07 6.12 19.18
N ILE A 8 -7.44 5.91 18.02
CA ILE A 8 -7.57 4.69 17.23
C ILE A 8 -6.30 3.89 17.54
N ARG A 9 -6.24 3.30 18.74
CA ARG A 9 -5.43 2.11 18.95
C ARG A 9 -6.24 0.96 18.37
N SER A 10 -5.91 0.56 17.15
CA SER A 10 -6.37 -0.70 16.59
C SER A 10 -6.02 -1.79 17.60
N VAL A 11 -7.05 -2.50 18.05
CA VAL A 11 -6.97 -3.55 19.08
C VAL A 11 -6.06 -4.71 18.62
N ASP A 12 -5.77 -4.79 17.32
CA ASP A 12 -4.98 -5.87 16.71
C ASP A 12 -3.47 -5.58 16.69
N CYS A 13 -3.05 -4.30 16.59
CA CYS A 13 -1.64 -3.93 16.61
C CYS A 13 -0.98 -4.26 17.96
N VAL A 14 -1.73 -4.12 19.05
CA VAL A 14 -1.26 -4.46 20.40
C VAL A 14 -1.13 -5.97 20.56
N ALA A 15 -2.05 -6.77 20.03
CA ALA A 15 -1.97 -8.22 20.08
C ALA A 15 -0.79 -8.78 19.27
N ALA A 16 -0.49 -8.18 18.11
CA ALA A 16 0.68 -8.51 17.31
C ALA A 16 2.00 -8.15 18.03
N GLN A 17 2.09 -6.95 18.61
CA GLN A 17 3.25 -6.51 19.40
C GLN A 17 3.56 -7.47 20.55
N PHE A 18 2.53 -7.90 21.28
CA PHE A 18 2.66 -8.83 22.41
C PHE A 18 3.10 -10.25 22.01
N THR A 19 2.91 -10.64 20.74
CA THR A 19 3.31 -11.97 20.26
C THR A 19 4.78 -11.98 19.82
N LEU A 20 5.30 -10.84 19.33
CA LEU A 20 6.69 -10.70 18.88
C LEU A 20 7.67 -10.56 20.05
N ASP A 21 7.30 -9.84 21.11
CA ASP A 21 8.12 -9.70 22.34
C ASP A 21 8.34 -11.03 23.09
N ALA A 22 7.58 -12.07 22.74
CA ALA A 22 7.64 -13.39 23.37
C ALA A 22 8.53 -14.40 22.62
N LEU A 23 9.08 -14.05 21.45
CA LEU A 23 9.90 -14.96 20.66
C LEU A 23 11.36 -14.95 21.14
N SER A 24 11.90 -16.14 21.38
CA SER A 24 13.33 -16.31 21.69
C SER A 24 14.21 -16.09 20.46
N ASP A 25 15.50 -15.75 20.67
CA ASP A 25 16.50 -15.56 19.59
C ASP A 25 16.56 -16.72 18.59
N GLU A 26 16.30 -17.94 19.03
CA GLU A 26 16.26 -19.14 18.17
C GLU A 26 15.00 -19.17 17.29
N GLN A 27 13.86 -18.78 17.86
CA GLN A 27 12.59 -18.69 17.11
C GLN A 27 12.66 -17.59 16.05
N TRP A 28 13.32 -16.48 16.37
CA TRP A 28 13.62 -15.40 15.43
C TRP A 28 14.42 -15.87 14.21
N ARG A 29 15.43 -16.72 14.41
CA ARG A 29 16.25 -17.27 13.32
C ARG A 29 15.54 -18.34 12.49
N SER A 30 14.45 -18.92 13.01
CA SER A 30 13.69 -20.00 12.36
C SER A 30 12.38 -19.54 11.70
N LEU A 31 12.09 -18.24 11.73
CA LEU A 31 10.86 -17.67 11.19
C LEU A 31 10.84 -17.76 9.67
N SER A 32 9.84 -18.45 9.14
CA SER A 32 9.62 -18.52 7.70
C SER A 32 8.84 -17.29 7.23
N TRP A 33 9.48 -16.47 6.41
CA TRP A 33 8.92 -15.22 5.89
C TRP A 33 7.80 -15.41 4.87
N THR A 34 7.57 -16.64 4.39
CA THR A 34 6.66 -16.96 3.28
C THR A 34 5.21 -17.23 3.70
N GLY A 35 4.91 -17.21 5.00
CA GLY A 35 3.57 -17.51 5.53
C GLY A 35 2.92 -16.39 6.35
N LEU A 36 3.50 -15.19 6.34
CA LEU A 36 2.94 -14.04 7.06
C LEU A 36 2.01 -13.25 6.13
N ASP A 37 0.85 -12.85 6.65
CA ASP A 37 -0.03 -11.91 5.96
C ASP A 37 0.71 -10.58 5.79
N VAL A 38 0.55 -9.96 4.61
CA VAL A 38 1.18 -8.67 4.32
C VAL A 38 0.33 -7.56 4.92
N ASP A 39 0.73 -7.10 6.10
CA ASP A 39 0.04 -6.08 6.86
C ASP A 39 1.03 -5.11 7.57
N PRO A 40 0.56 -4.11 8.32
CA PRO A 40 1.44 -3.19 9.03
C PRO A 40 2.40 -3.88 10.03
N THR A 41 2.03 -5.04 10.58
CA THR A 41 2.87 -5.80 11.51
C THR A 41 4.10 -6.36 10.79
N LEU A 42 3.97 -6.82 9.54
CA LEU A 42 5.12 -7.29 8.75
C LEU A 42 6.16 -6.18 8.53
N VAL A 43 5.72 -4.93 8.34
CA VAL A 43 6.62 -3.77 8.23
C VAL A 43 7.39 -3.55 9.53
N MET A 44 6.68 -3.56 10.66
CA MET A 44 7.31 -3.41 11.98
C MET A 44 8.32 -4.52 12.24
N LEU A 45 7.98 -5.75 11.86
CA LEU A 45 8.85 -6.92 11.98
C LEU A 45 10.17 -6.75 11.21
N LEU A 46 10.09 -6.28 9.96
CA LEU A 46 11.25 -6.11 9.10
C LEU A 46 12.19 -4.98 9.56
N ASP A 47 11.65 -3.97 10.25
CA ASP A 47 12.37 -2.84 10.82
C ASP A 47 13.11 -3.21 12.11
N GLU A 48 12.47 -3.99 12.98
CA GLU A 48 13.07 -4.45 14.25
C GLU A 48 14.13 -5.55 14.03
N ILE A 49 14.00 -6.37 13.00
CA ILE A 49 14.94 -7.48 12.76
C ILE A 49 16.25 -6.97 12.17
N PRO A 50 17.40 -7.29 12.81
CA PRO A 50 18.70 -6.87 12.31
C PRO A 50 18.97 -7.42 10.90
N PRO A 51 19.80 -6.73 10.10
CA PRO A 51 20.11 -7.16 8.74
C PRO A 51 20.58 -8.62 8.71
N ALA A 52 20.02 -9.38 7.78
CA ALA A 52 20.30 -10.80 7.57
C ALA A 52 21.81 -11.15 7.58
N ALA A 53 22.14 -12.20 8.34
CA ALA A 53 23.53 -12.60 8.59
C ALA A 53 24.19 -13.25 7.36
N ASP A 54 23.42 -13.92 6.51
CA ASP A 54 23.92 -14.57 5.30
C ASP A 54 23.13 -14.18 4.02
N GLY A 55 23.57 -14.71 2.89
CA GLY A 55 23.01 -14.38 1.58
C GLY A 55 21.60 -14.91 1.34
N PHE A 56 21.22 -16.03 1.97
CA PHE A 56 19.89 -16.62 1.82
C PHE A 56 18.86 -15.79 2.59
N ASP A 57 19.16 -15.48 3.84
CA ASP A 57 18.31 -14.61 4.68
C ASP A 57 18.11 -13.22 4.04
N ARG A 58 19.16 -12.70 3.35
CA ARG A 58 19.06 -11.44 2.61
C ARG A 58 18.09 -11.54 1.44
N LEU A 59 18.12 -12.66 0.72
CA LEU A 59 17.22 -12.88 -0.41
C LEU A 59 15.77 -13.00 0.05
N GLU A 60 15.52 -13.72 1.15
CA GLU A 60 14.18 -13.81 1.73
C GLU A 60 13.68 -12.43 2.18
N ARG A 61 14.51 -11.62 2.86
CA ARG A 61 14.17 -10.24 3.22
C ARG A 61 13.82 -9.36 2.01
N ILE A 62 14.52 -9.50 0.88
CA ILE A 62 14.18 -8.78 -0.35
C ILE A 62 12.76 -9.17 -0.81
N GLY A 63 12.45 -10.47 -0.84
CA GLY A 63 11.13 -10.96 -1.20
C GLY A 63 10.02 -10.45 -0.27
N THR A 64 10.30 -10.33 1.03
CA THR A 64 9.33 -9.79 2.00
C THR A 64 9.10 -8.29 1.81
N TRP A 65 10.16 -7.51 1.52
CA TRP A 65 9.99 -6.09 1.20
C TRP A 65 9.20 -5.87 -0.10
N GLU A 66 9.38 -6.71 -1.12
CA GLU A 66 8.58 -6.65 -2.34
C GLU A 66 7.08 -6.88 -2.07
N GLN A 67 6.75 -7.81 -1.16
CA GLN A 67 5.37 -8.02 -0.73
C GLN A 67 4.80 -6.77 -0.03
N VAL A 68 5.57 -6.16 0.88
CA VAL A 68 5.17 -4.90 1.55
C VAL A 68 4.94 -3.78 0.54
N ILE A 69 5.81 -3.64 -0.46
CA ILE A 69 5.67 -2.64 -1.52
C ILE A 69 4.40 -2.89 -2.33
N ALA A 70 4.13 -4.14 -2.72
CA ALA A 70 2.92 -4.52 -3.45
C ALA A 70 1.65 -4.16 -2.67
N TRP A 71 1.57 -4.55 -1.39
CA TRP A 71 0.46 -4.21 -0.50
C TRP A 71 0.25 -2.70 -0.38
N ALA A 72 1.32 -1.95 -0.10
CA ALA A 72 1.24 -0.50 0.06
C ALA A 72 0.79 0.19 -1.24
N GLN A 73 1.25 -0.30 -2.39
CA GLN A 73 0.84 0.21 -3.70
C GLN A 73 -0.64 -0.07 -3.98
N ALA A 74 -1.15 -1.26 -3.63
CA ALA A 74 -2.57 -1.58 -3.78
C ALA A 74 -3.44 -0.62 -2.94
N ARG A 75 -3.04 -0.38 -1.69
CA ARG A 75 -3.72 0.57 -0.78
C ARG A 75 -3.70 1.99 -1.35
N GLN A 76 -2.55 2.43 -1.86
CA GLN A 76 -2.44 3.75 -2.50
C GLN A 76 -3.32 3.85 -3.75
N CYS A 77 -3.39 2.82 -4.59
CA CYS A 77 -4.31 2.80 -5.74
C CYS A 77 -5.76 2.98 -5.29
N ALA A 78 -6.19 2.25 -4.26
CA ALA A 78 -7.54 2.38 -3.73
C ALA A 78 -7.84 3.80 -3.22
N GLU A 79 -6.90 4.44 -2.52
CA GLU A 79 -7.06 5.83 -2.07
C GLU A 79 -7.10 6.84 -3.22
N ILE A 80 -6.23 6.69 -4.22
CA ILE A 80 -6.24 7.55 -5.42
C ILE A 80 -7.59 7.44 -6.13
N THR A 81 -8.08 6.22 -6.36
CA THR A 81 -9.37 6.00 -7.03
C THR A 81 -10.52 6.64 -6.27
N ARG A 82 -10.59 6.46 -4.94
CA ARG A 82 -11.60 7.11 -4.09
C ARG A 82 -11.52 8.64 -4.16
N TYR A 83 -10.33 9.19 -3.95
CA TYR A 83 -10.12 10.63 -3.95
C TYR A 83 -10.52 11.26 -5.30
N MET A 84 -10.20 10.61 -6.41
CA MET A 84 -10.62 11.07 -7.74
C MET A 84 -12.14 11.02 -7.92
N ALA A 85 -12.79 9.93 -7.47
CA ALA A 85 -14.24 9.79 -7.55
C ALA A 85 -14.95 10.85 -6.71
N ASP A 86 -14.51 11.06 -5.47
CA ASP A 86 -15.07 12.06 -4.54
C ASP A 86 -14.90 13.48 -5.10
N SER A 87 -13.73 13.79 -5.69
CA SER A 87 -13.44 15.10 -6.27
C SER A 87 -14.35 15.45 -7.46
N VAL A 88 -14.74 14.44 -8.26
CA VAL A 88 -15.65 14.61 -9.40
C VAL A 88 -17.12 14.63 -8.96
N ALA A 89 -17.47 13.85 -7.93
CA ALA A 89 -18.82 13.77 -7.37
C ALA A 89 -19.20 15.03 -6.58
N GLU A 90 -18.23 15.62 -5.87
CA GLU A 90 -18.40 16.84 -5.08
C GLU A 90 -17.42 17.95 -5.50
N PRO A 91 -17.56 18.53 -6.72
CA PRO A 91 -16.70 19.60 -7.17
C PRO A 91 -16.76 20.81 -6.24
N ALA A 92 -15.61 21.44 -5.97
CA ALA A 92 -15.62 22.68 -5.20
C ALA A 92 -16.43 23.77 -5.91
N HIS A 93 -16.89 24.75 -5.12
CA HIS A 93 -17.85 25.75 -5.61
C HIS A 93 -17.35 26.47 -6.87
N GLY A 94 -18.17 26.43 -7.92
CA GLY A 94 -17.88 27.08 -9.21
C GLY A 94 -17.06 26.24 -10.19
N MET A 95 -16.58 25.05 -9.80
CA MET A 95 -15.92 24.12 -10.70
C MET A 95 -16.92 23.16 -11.38
N ARG A 96 -16.65 22.87 -12.64
CA ARG A 96 -17.28 21.75 -13.35
C ARG A 96 -16.56 20.43 -13.01
N ALA A 97 -17.24 19.31 -13.24
CA ALA A 97 -16.71 17.96 -12.95
C ALA A 97 -15.41 17.63 -13.71
N ASP A 98 -15.29 18.07 -14.97
CA ASP A 98 -14.07 17.94 -15.79
C ASP A 98 -12.90 18.71 -15.17
N GLN A 99 -13.12 19.96 -14.77
CA GLN A 99 -12.13 20.81 -14.09
C GLN A 99 -11.72 20.25 -12.73
N ALA A 100 -12.67 19.70 -11.97
CA ALA A 100 -12.39 19.08 -10.68
C ALA A 100 -11.51 17.83 -10.84
N GLY A 101 -11.75 17.01 -11.86
CA GLY A 101 -10.90 15.86 -12.19
C GLY A 101 -9.47 16.27 -12.56
N GLU A 102 -9.29 17.30 -13.39
CA GLU A 102 -7.97 17.82 -13.75
C GLU A 102 -7.22 18.41 -12.54
N SER A 103 -7.92 19.13 -11.66
CA SER A 103 -7.35 19.65 -10.41
C SER A 103 -6.91 18.51 -9.49
N ALA A 104 -7.80 17.54 -9.24
CA ALA A 104 -7.51 16.38 -8.39
C ALA A 104 -6.32 15.56 -8.92
N GLN A 105 -6.24 15.34 -10.24
CA GLN A 105 -5.09 14.68 -10.85
C GLN A 105 -3.78 15.47 -10.61
N SER A 106 -3.84 16.80 -10.68
CA SER A 106 -2.68 17.68 -10.41
C SER A 106 -2.26 17.63 -8.93
N GLU A 107 -3.22 17.56 -8.01
CA GLU A 107 -2.98 17.39 -6.57
C GLU A 107 -2.33 16.03 -6.25
N VAL A 108 -2.81 14.94 -6.88
CA VAL A 108 -2.15 13.62 -6.79
C VAL A 108 -0.72 13.71 -7.33
N GLY A 109 -0.51 14.38 -8.48
CA GLY A 109 0.81 14.59 -9.05
C GLY A 109 1.75 15.33 -8.11
N LEU A 110 1.28 16.41 -7.49
CA LEU A 110 2.04 17.19 -6.53
C LEU A 110 2.41 16.34 -5.30
N MET A 111 1.46 15.61 -4.74
CA MET A 111 1.66 14.77 -3.55
C MET A 111 2.69 13.66 -3.81
N LEU A 112 2.67 13.07 -5.01
CA LEU A 112 3.55 11.98 -5.40
C LEU A 112 4.85 12.45 -6.07
N THR A 113 5.08 13.76 -6.17
CA THR A 113 6.24 14.36 -6.85
C THR A 113 6.37 13.86 -8.30
N LEU A 114 5.25 13.79 -9.03
CA LEU A 114 5.18 13.33 -10.41
C LEU A 114 5.00 14.52 -11.38
N ALA A 115 5.60 14.40 -12.57
CA ALA A 115 5.26 15.26 -13.69
C ALA A 115 3.79 15.04 -14.12
N PRO A 116 3.14 16.00 -14.82
CA PRO A 116 1.72 15.89 -15.18
C PRO A 116 1.36 14.60 -15.94
N GLY A 117 2.18 14.19 -16.91
CA GLY A 117 1.97 12.91 -17.63
C GLY A 117 2.10 11.68 -16.72
N GLY A 118 3.01 11.72 -15.74
CA GLY A 118 3.16 10.66 -14.74
C GLY A 118 1.98 10.61 -13.77
N ALA A 119 1.42 11.75 -13.39
CA ALA A 119 0.22 11.82 -12.56
C ALA A 119 -1.02 11.27 -13.29
N ALA A 120 -1.22 11.67 -14.54
CA ALA A 120 -2.30 11.14 -15.38
C ALA A 120 -2.20 9.62 -15.54
N TRP A 121 -0.99 9.13 -15.84
CA TRP A 121 -0.73 7.69 -15.93
C TRP A 121 -1.00 6.99 -14.60
N ARG A 122 -0.51 7.52 -13.47
CA ARG A 122 -0.70 6.93 -12.13
C ARG A 122 -2.16 6.86 -11.71
N VAL A 123 -2.93 7.91 -11.97
CA VAL A 123 -4.39 7.96 -11.69
C VAL A 123 -5.14 6.96 -12.56
N SER A 124 -4.82 6.92 -13.86
CA SER A 124 -5.44 5.95 -14.77
C SER A 124 -5.13 4.52 -14.34
N ASP A 125 -3.89 4.20 -14.00
CA ASP A 125 -3.45 2.88 -13.56
C ASP A 125 -4.13 2.46 -12.25
N ALA A 126 -4.23 3.37 -11.28
CA ALA A 126 -4.95 3.14 -10.03
C ALA A 126 -6.43 2.80 -10.27
N ARG A 127 -7.09 3.58 -11.14
CA ARG A 127 -8.49 3.37 -11.50
C ARG A 127 -8.68 2.02 -12.20
N THR A 128 -7.87 1.73 -13.22
CA THR A 128 -7.92 0.44 -13.95
C THR A 128 -7.76 -0.75 -13.00
N LEU A 129 -6.77 -0.72 -12.10
CA LEU A 129 -6.56 -1.83 -11.17
C LEU A 129 -7.74 -2.02 -10.22
N VAL A 130 -8.28 -0.93 -9.66
CA VAL A 130 -9.32 -1.00 -8.62
C VAL A 130 -10.69 -1.30 -9.19
N GLU A 131 -11.06 -0.66 -10.30
CA GLU A 131 -12.41 -0.74 -10.87
C GLU A 131 -12.53 -1.85 -11.91
N ASP A 132 -11.55 -1.94 -12.82
CA ASP A 132 -11.65 -2.81 -13.99
C ASP A 132 -11.06 -4.22 -13.70
N PHE A 133 -10.08 -4.32 -12.80
CA PHE A 133 -9.39 -5.58 -12.45
C PHE A 133 -9.31 -5.87 -10.94
N PRO A 134 -10.45 -5.93 -10.21
CA PRO A 134 -10.45 -6.08 -8.76
C PRO A 134 -9.76 -7.36 -8.25
N ALA A 135 -9.76 -8.44 -9.03
CA ALA A 135 -9.02 -9.66 -8.68
C ALA A 135 -7.49 -9.47 -8.73
N ILE A 136 -7.00 -8.65 -9.67
CA ILE A 136 -5.58 -8.29 -9.77
C ILE A 136 -5.21 -7.32 -8.65
N SER A 137 -6.10 -6.37 -8.32
CA SER A 137 -5.94 -5.49 -7.16
C SER A 137 -5.83 -6.28 -5.85
N ALA A 138 -6.69 -7.29 -5.65
CA ALA A 138 -6.62 -8.16 -4.47
C ALA A 138 -5.33 -8.99 -4.41
N ALA A 139 -4.87 -9.52 -5.55
CA ALA A 139 -3.60 -10.26 -5.61
C ALA A 139 -2.38 -9.36 -5.35
N LEU A 140 -2.44 -8.09 -5.76
CA LEU A 140 -1.43 -7.08 -5.43
C LEU A 140 -1.46 -6.74 -3.94
N GLU A 141 -2.66 -6.55 -3.37
CA GLU A 141 -2.84 -6.26 -1.95
C GLU A 141 -2.31 -7.38 -1.06
N SER A 142 -2.49 -8.64 -1.45
CA SER A 142 -1.96 -9.80 -0.71
C SER A 142 -0.46 -10.04 -0.94
N GLY A 143 0.22 -9.22 -1.74
CA GLY A 143 1.62 -9.44 -2.12
C GLY A 143 1.88 -10.65 -3.02
N ALA A 144 0.84 -11.30 -3.56
CA ALA A 144 0.98 -12.47 -4.43
C ALA A 144 1.57 -12.12 -5.81
N ILE A 145 1.42 -10.87 -6.23
CA ILE A 145 2.03 -10.29 -7.42
C ILE A 145 2.61 -8.92 -7.12
N THR A 146 3.60 -8.49 -7.91
CA THR A 146 4.12 -7.11 -7.85
C THR A 146 3.31 -6.19 -8.74
N LEU A 147 3.43 -4.87 -8.55
CA LEU A 147 2.77 -3.89 -9.42
C LEU A 147 3.19 -4.02 -10.89
N THR A 148 4.47 -4.31 -11.15
CA THR A 148 4.95 -4.59 -12.51
C THR A 148 4.19 -5.75 -13.15
N LYS A 149 3.93 -6.82 -12.38
CA LYS A 149 3.19 -7.99 -12.88
C LYS A 149 1.71 -7.68 -13.07
N ALA A 150 1.11 -6.93 -12.14
CA ALA A 150 -0.26 -6.45 -12.26
C ALA A 150 -0.44 -5.65 -13.57
N ARG A 151 0.48 -4.71 -13.85
CA ARG A 151 0.46 -3.91 -15.07
C ARG A 151 0.57 -4.72 -16.35
N ILE A 152 1.47 -5.72 -16.40
CA ILE A 152 1.57 -6.62 -17.56
C ILE A 152 0.23 -7.32 -17.84
N ILE A 153 -0.50 -7.70 -16.78
CA ILE A 153 -1.80 -8.38 -16.92
C ILE A 153 -2.88 -7.41 -17.38
N THR A 154 -2.87 -6.15 -16.93
CA THR A 154 -3.91 -5.17 -17.25
C THR A 154 -3.65 -4.41 -18.56
N GLU A 155 -2.40 -4.32 -19.01
CA GLU A 155 -2.00 -3.65 -20.26
C GLU A 155 -1.97 -4.59 -21.48
N GLY A 156 -1.94 -5.93 -21.25
CA GLY A 156 -1.84 -6.96 -22.29
C GLY A 156 -3.18 -7.49 -22.77
#